data_AF-A0A920J2Q2-F1
#
_entry.id   AF-A0A920J2Q2-F1
#
_cell.length_a   1.000
_cell.length_b   1.000
_cell.length_c   1.000
_cell.angle_alpha   90.00
_cell.angle_beta   90.00
_cell.angle_gamma   90.00
#
_symmetry.space_group_name_H-M   'P 1'
#
loop_
_entity.id
_entity.type
_entity.pdbx_description
1 polymer ?
#
loop_
_entity_poly.entity_id
_entity_poly.type
_entity_poly.pdbx_seq_one_letter_code
_entity_poly.pdbx_strand_id
1 'polypeptide(L)'
;MGGKTFGFGGGRPDIWAQKKISIGVLKQNGYKERYSGERDLANPLGAVQMGLIYVNPQGPDGNPDPKASAVDIRETFGRMAMNDEETVALLLEVILLVKDMVQGQMIM
;
A
#
# COMPACT_ATOMS: atom_id res chain seq x y z
N MET A 1 5.39 8.97 19.19
CA MET A 1 6.40 8.21 18.41
C MET A 1 7.41 7.57 19.37
N GLY A 2 7.07 6.44 20.00
CA GLY A 2 7.89 5.79 21.04
C GLY A 2 7.87 4.25 21.01
N GLY A 3 7.40 3.66 19.90
CA GLY A 3 7.42 2.21 19.70
C GLY A 3 8.86 1.71 19.56
N LYS A 4 9.21 0.64 20.28
CA LYS A 4 10.52 0.00 20.15
C LYS A 4 10.54 -0.83 18.87
N THR A 5 11.52 -0.58 18.00
CA THR A 5 11.73 -1.38 16.80
C THR A 5 12.26 -2.77 17.17
N PHE A 6 11.95 -3.77 16.34
CA PHE A 6 12.48 -5.12 16.53
C PHE A 6 14.00 -5.18 16.25
N GLY A 7 14.47 -4.42 15.26
CA GLY A 7 15.88 -4.35 14.87
C GLY A 7 16.08 -3.48 13.62
N PHE A 8 17.33 -3.28 13.22
CA PHE A 8 17.69 -2.50 12.02
C PHE A 8 18.89 -3.13 11.30
N GLY A 9 18.80 -3.24 9.97
CA GLY A 9 19.87 -3.75 9.11
C GLY A 9 20.26 -2.73 8.03
N GLY A 10 21.52 -2.29 8.05
CA GLY A 10 22.10 -1.45 6.99
C GLY A 10 22.67 -2.26 5.82
N GLY A 11 23.38 -1.60 4.91
CA GLY A 11 24.17 -2.27 3.86
C GLY A 11 23.50 -2.43 2.50
N ARG A 12 22.35 -1.79 2.26
CA ARG A 12 21.80 -1.65 0.91
C ARG A 12 22.62 -0.57 0.17
N PRO A 13 23.36 -0.91 -0.92
CA PRO A 13 24.14 0.07 -1.65
C PRO A 13 23.23 1.02 -2.41
N ASP A 14 23.63 2.28 -2.50
CA ASP A 14 22.95 3.27 -3.33
C ASP A 14 23.10 2.94 -4.82
N ILE A 15 22.13 3.40 -5.61
CA ILE A 15 22.14 3.30 -7.07
C ILE A 15 22.12 4.69 -7.68
N TRP A 16 22.93 4.90 -8.71
CA TRP A 16 23.07 6.19 -9.38
C TRP A 16 22.03 6.44 -10.48
N ALA A 17 21.28 5.41 -10.86
CA ALA A 17 20.24 5.48 -11.89
C ALA A 17 19.10 4.51 -11.59
N GLN A 18 17.92 4.80 -12.13
CA GLN A 18 16.74 3.97 -11.95
C GLN A 18 16.91 2.60 -12.62
N LYS A 19 16.48 1.56 -11.92
CA LYS A 19 16.34 0.22 -12.51
C LYS A 19 15.12 0.19 -13.42
N LYS A 20 15.25 -0.39 -14.61
CA LYS A 20 14.10 -0.65 -15.50
C LYS A 20 13.22 -1.70 -14.84
N ILE A 21 12.06 -1.28 -14.34
CA ILE A 21 11.03 -2.14 -13.76
C ILE A 21 9.74 -1.88 -14.52
N SER A 22 9.06 -2.94 -14.96
CA SER A 22 7.74 -2.81 -15.56
C SER A 22 6.73 -2.51 -14.46
N ILE A 23 6.31 -1.25 -14.38
CA ILE A 23 5.32 -0.77 -13.41
C ILE A 23 3.94 -0.59 -14.03
N GLY A 24 3.75 -1.11 -15.25
CA GLY A 24 2.53 -0.98 -16.07
C GLY A 24 2.57 0.23 -17.01
N VAL A 25 1.61 0.28 -17.94
CA VAL A 25 1.54 1.34 -18.96
C VAL A 25 0.98 2.63 -18.34
N LEU A 26 1.64 3.76 -18.64
CA LEU A 26 1.14 5.09 -18.34
C LEU A 26 0.10 5.49 -19.38
N LYS A 27 -1.18 5.24 -19.09
CA LYS A 27 -2.27 5.94 -19.78
C LYS A 27 -3.12 6.67 -18.74
N GLN A 28 -3.54 7.88 -19.09
CA GLN A 28 -4.33 8.80 -18.26
C GLN A 28 -5.61 8.18 -17.67
N ASN A 29 -6.09 7.06 -18.23
CA ASN A 29 -7.29 6.32 -17.81
C ASN A 29 -6.98 4.92 -17.22
N GLY A 30 -5.78 4.72 -16.66
CA GLY A 30 -5.19 3.42 -16.29
C GLY A 30 -5.84 2.62 -15.15
N TYR A 31 -7.05 2.97 -14.72
CA TYR A 31 -7.80 2.26 -13.69
C TYR A 31 -8.24 0.86 -14.14
N LYS A 32 -8.72 0.74 -15.38
CA LYS A 32 -9.34 -0.50 -15.89
C LYS A 32 -8.39 -1.42 -16.65
N GLU A 33 -7.29 -0.91 -17.19
CA GLU A 33 -6.36 -1.71 -18.03
C GLU A 33 -5.49 -2.67 -17.20
N ARG A 34 -5.52 -2.57 -15.87
CA ARG A 34 -4.76 -3.43 -14.96
C ARG A 34 -5.55 -4.63 -14.45
N TYR A 35 -6.86 -4.65 -14.67
CA TYR A 35 -7.75 -5.67 -14.17
C TYR A 35 -8.37 -6.47 -15.31
N SER A 36 -8.59 -7.76 -15.07
CA SER A 36 -9.36 -8.65 -15.94
C SER A 36 -10.42 -9.39 -15.13
N GLY A 37 -11.41 -9.98 -15.81
CA GLY A 37 -12.50 -10.68 -15.14
C GLY A 37 -13.30 -9.74 -14.24
N GLU A 38 -13.60 -10.18 -13.02
CA GLU A 38 -14.32 -9.37 -12.03
C GLU A 38 -13.40 -8.36 -11.34
N ARG A 39 -12.21 -8.78 -10.89
CA ARG A 39 -11.21 -7.89 -10.25
C ARG A 39 -9.81 -8.51 -10.15
N ASP A 40 -9.39 -9.27 -11.17
CA ASP A 40 -8.09 -9.92 -11.16
C ASP A 40 -6.99 -8.96 -11.61
N LEU A 41 -6.14 -8.54 -10.68
CA LEU A 41 -5.03 -7.61 -10.98
C LEU A 41 -3.96 -8.31 -11.82
N ALA A 42 -3.52 -7.69 -12.91
CA ALA A 42 -2.56 -8.27 -13.84
C ALA A 42 -1.20 -8.54 -13.16
N ASN A 43 -0.64 -9.73 -13.38
CA ASN A 43 0.73 -10.03 -12.96
C ASN A 43 1.73 -9.28 -13.87
N PRO A 44 2.83 -8.72 -13.34
CA PRO A 44 3.35 -8.81 -11.96
C PRO A 44 3.03 -7.55 -11.09
N LEU A 45 1.90 -6.88 -11.32
CA LEU A 45 1.61 -5.60 -10.66
C LEU A 45 1.25 -5.80 -9.18
N GLY A 46 1.77 -4.94 -8.31
CA GLY A 46 1.46 -4.91 -6.88
C GLY A 46 0.57 -3.74 -6.43
N ALA A 47 0.16 -2.86 -7.34
CA ALA A 47 -0.65 -1.68 -7.02
C ALA A 47 -1.82 -1.51 -7.99
N VAL A 48 -2.95 -1.04 -7.46
CA VAL A 48 -4.23 -0.91 -8.19
C VAL A 48 -4.17 0.14 -9.29
N GLN A 49 -3.29 1.13 -9.17
CA GLN A 49 -3.14 2.25 -10.09
C GLN A 49 -1.67 2.59 -10.29
N MET A 50 -1.36 3.17 -11.45
CA MET A 50 -0.03 3.67 -11.73
C MET A 50 0.32 4.84 -10.82
N GLY A 51 1.49 4.79 -10.18
CA GLY A 51 1.96 5.84 -9.26
C GLY A 51 1.50 5.68 -7.81
N LEU A 52 0.65 4.70 -7.50
CA LEU A 52 0.31 4.32 -6.13
C LEU A 52 1.22 3.19 -5.63
N ILE A 53 1.38 3.11 -4.31
CA ILE A 53 2.14 2.04 -3.65
C ILE A 53 1.28 0.78 -3.49
N TYR A 54 0.03 0.90 -3.03
CA TYR A 54 -0.90 -0.22 -2.84
C TYR A 54 -2.26 0.09 -3.48
N VAL A 55 -3.09 0.86 -2.77
CA VAL A 55 -4.50 1.13 -3.08
C VAL A 55 -4.77 2.63 -3.19
N ASN A 56 -5.91 2.99 -3.78
CA ASN A 56 -6.40 4.37 -3.75
C ASN A 56 -6.95 4.69 -2.33
N PRO A 57 -6.43 5.72 -1.64
CA PRO A 57 -6.92 6.07 -0.30
C PRO A 57 -8.38 6.55 -0.27
N GLN A 58 -8.93 6.97 -1.41
CA GLN A 58 -10.36 7.33 -1.54
C GLN A 58 -11.25 6.11 -1.86
N GLY A 59 -10.66 4.92 -1.98
CA GLY A 59 -11.32 3.69 -2.36
C GLY A 59 -11.29 3.40 -3.88
N PRO A 60 -11.74 2.21 -4.29
CA PRO A 60 -11.75 1.74 -5.67
C PRO A 60 -12.25 2.79 -6.67
N ASP A 61 -11.41 3.16 -7.64
CA ASP A 61 -11.74 4.15 -8.67
C ASP A 61 -12.22 5.51 -8.14
N GLY A 62 -11.87 5.83 -6.88
CA GLY A 62 -12.29 7.06 -6.19
C GLY A 62 -13.64 6.94 -5.47
N ASN A 63 -14.27 5.75 -5.47
CA ASN A 63 -15.49 5.48 -4.72
C ASN A 63 -15.15 5.06 -3.28
N PRO A 64 -15.60 5.81 -2.25
CA PRO A 64 -15.27 5.54 -0.85
C PRO A 64 -16.08 4.39 -0.24
N ASP A 65 -15.96 3.20 -0.84
CA ASP A 65 -16.52 1.95 -0.32
C ASP A 65 -15.45 1.19 0.50
N PRO A 66 -15.61 1.09 1.84
CA PRO A 66 -14.65 0.40 2.71
C PRO A 66 -14.54 -1.10 2.43
N LYS A 67 -15.65 -1.76 2.06
CA LYS A 67 -15.64 -3.21 1.80
C LYS A 67 -14.91 -3.51 0.51
N ALA A 68 -15.17 -2.71 -0.53
CA ALA A 68 -14.46 -2.85 -1.79
C ALA A 68 -12.97 -2.47 -1.65
N SER A 69 -12.65 -1.47 -0.82
CA SER A 69 -11.26 -1.12 -0.47
C SER A 69 -10.53 -2.26 0.24
N ALA A 70 -11.20 -3.00 1.13
CA ALA A 70 -10.58 -4.12 1.84
C ALA A 70 -10.14 -5.25 0.91
N VAL A 71 -10.86 -5.47 -0.20
CA VAL A 71 -10.47 -6.45 -1.23
C VAL A 71 -9.16 -6.02 -1.91
N ASP A 72 -9.07 -4.76 -2.34
CA ASP A 72 -7.86 -4.22 -2.96
C ASP A 72 -6.67 -4.21 -1.99
N ILE A 73 -6.90 -3.91 -0.71
CA ILE A 73 -5.88 -3.94 0.33
C ILE A 73 -5.33 -5.36 0.47
N ARG A 74 -6.20 -6.35 0.65
CA ARG A 74 -5.76 -7.75 0.82
C ARG A 74 -4.96 -8.24 -0.39
N GLU A 75 -5.44 -7.97 -1.60
CA GLU A 75 -4.77 -8.41 -2.82
C GLU A 75 -3.37 -7.77 -2.98
N THR A 76 -3.29 -6.45 -2.83
CA THR A 76 -2.02 -5.73 -3.03
C THR A 76 -0.99 -6.04 -1.95
N PHE A 77 -1.40 -6.14 -0.68
CA PHE A 77 -0.51 -6.54 0.41
C PHE A 77 -0.07 -8.01 0.29
N GLY A 78 -0.97 -8.90 -0.14
CA GLY A 78 -0.63 -10.30 -0.43
C GLY A 78 0.45 -10.43 -1.50
N ARG A 79 0.41 -9.60 -2.54
CA ARG A 79 1.45 -9.53 -3.58
C ARG A 79 2.77 -8.93 -3.09
N MET A 80 2.76 -8.22 -1.97
CA MET A 80 3.94 -7.66 -1.32
C MET A 80 4.39 -8.48 -0.10
N ALA A 81 4.02 -9.76 -0.07
CA ALA A 81 4.43 -10.73 0.94
C ALA A 81 3.97 -10.39 2.37
N MET A 82 2.78 -9.81 2.49
CA MET A 82 2.13 -9.55 3.78
C MET A 82 0.82 -10.34 3.88
N ASN A 83 0.61 -11.03 5.01
CA ASN A 83 -0.67 -11.67 5.33
C ASN A 83 -1.66 -10.69 5.97
N ASP A 84 -2.88 -11.16 6.28
CA ASP A 84 -3.94 -10.32 6.86
C ASP A 84 -3.54 -9.69 8.21
N GLU A 85 -2.85 -10.42 9.09
CA GLU A 85 -2.43 -9.92 10.40
C GLU A 85 -1.35 -8.84 10.28
N GLU A 86 -0.35 -9.08 9.44
CA GLU A 86 0.73 -8.12 9.16
C GLU A 86 0.18 -6.85 8.50
N THR A 87 -0.76 -7.00 7.58
CA THR A 87 -1.42 -5.88 6.89
C THR A 87 -2.18 -5.00 7.89
N VAL A 88 -2.96 -5.62 8.78
CA VAL A 88 -3.69 -4.90 9.82
C VAL A 88 -2.74 -4.23 10.80
N ALA A 89 -1.67 -4.91 11.23
CA ALA A 89 -0.67 -4.34 12.13
C ALA A 89 -0.01 -3.09 11.53
N LEU A 90 0.41 -3.16 10.27
CA LEU A 90 1.03 -2.04 9.55
C LEU A 90 0.08 -0.84 9.40
N LEU A 91 -1.18 -1.07 9.03
CA LEU A 91 -2.16 0.00 8.85
C LEU A 91 -2.54 0.65 10.19
N LEU A 92 -2.79 -0.16 11.23
CA LEU A 92 -3.20 0.34 12.53
C LEU A 92 -2.07 1.07 13.26
N GLU A 93 -0.81 0.64 13.11
CA GLU A 93 0.31 1.37 13.71
C GLU A 93 0.32 2.84 13.25
N VAL A 94 0.14 3.06 11.94
CA VAL A 94 0.07 4.41 11.37
C VAL A 94 -1.16 5.17 11.88
N ILE A 95 -2.33 4.53 11.93
CA ILE A 95 -3.57 5.17 12.38
C ILE A 95 -3.51 5.55 13.86
N LEU A 96 -2.97 4.66 14.71
CA LEU A 96 -2.81 4.92 16.14
C LEU A 96 -1.82 6.06 16.38
N LEU A 97 -0.71 6.10 15.63
CA LEU A 97 0.22 7.23 15.68
C LEU A 97 -0.45 8.55 15.31
N VAL A 98 -1.27 8.58 14.26
CA VAL A 98 -1.99 9.79 13.85
C VAL A 98 -3.05 10.17 14.88
N LYS A 99 -3.76 9.18 15.46
CA LYS A 99 -4.76 9.42 16.51
C LYS A 99 -4.12 10.05 17.74
N ASP A 100 -2.97 9.55 18.20
CA ASP A 100 -2.25 10.10 19.34
C ASP A 100 -1.77 11.54 19.05
N MET A 101 -1.34 11.82 17.82
CA MET A 101 -0.96 13.17 17.38
C MET A 101 -2.15 14.14 17.35
N VAL A 102 -3.32 13.69 16.91
CA VAL A 102 -4.55 14.52 16.85
C VAL A 102 -5.18 14.71 18.23
N GLN A 103 -5.08 13.71 19.11
CA GLN A 103 -5.65 13.75 20.46
C GLN A 103 -4.71 14.39 21.50
N GLY A 104 -3.51 14.83 21.11
CA GLY A 104 -2.58 15.54 22.00
C GLY A 104 -2.07 14.70 23.18
N GLN A 105 -2.26 13.38 23.16
CA GLN A 105 -1.72 12.48 24.19
C GLN A 105 -0.25 12.18 23.87
N MET A 106 0.59 13.14 24.20
CA MET A 106 2.02 12.92 24.34
C MET A 106 2.24 12.10 25.60
N ILE A 107 2.32 10.77 25.45
CA ILE A 107 2.78 9.85 26.48
C ILE A 107 4.19 10.31 26.92
N MET A 108 4.27 10.89 28.12
CA MET A 108 5.52 11.08 28.88
C MET A 108 6.02 9.75 29.43
#